data_AF-A0AAD6RW01-F1
#
_entry.id   AF-A0AAD6RW01-F1
#
_cell.length_a   1.000
_cell.length_b   1.000
_cell.length_c   1.000
_cell.angle_alpha   90.00
_cell.angle_beta   90.00
_cell.angle_gamma   90.00
#
_symmetry.space_group_name_H-M   'P 1'
#
loop_
_entity.id
_entity.type
_entity.pdbx_description
1 polymer ?
#
loop_
_entity_poly.entity_id
_entity_poly.type
_entity_poly.pdbx_seq_one_letter_code
_entity_poly.pdbx_strand_id
1 'polypeptide(L)' 'MGQSASKESRSERARSEAIDKQIQSDSKRYKKECKILLLGSGESGKSTIVKQMKIIHQGGFEERE' A
#
# COMPACT_ATOMS: atom_id res chain seq x y z
N MET A 1 6.66 -4.44 44.84
CA MET A 1 6.01 -3.76 43.68
C MET A 1 7.11 -3.20 42.80
N GLY A 2 7.27 -3.63 41.54
CA GLY A 2 8.38 -3.14 40.69
C GLY A 2 8.65 -3.89 39.38
N GLN A 3 7.99 -5.04 39.14
CA GLN A 3 8.22 -5.84 37.93
C GLN A 3 7.16 -5.66 36.82
N SER A 4 6.08 -4.89 37.05
CA SER A 4 4.99 -4.72 36.07
C SER A 4 5.27 -3.60 35.07
N ALA A 5 5.70 -2.43 35.54
CA ALA A 5 5.98 -1.26 34.70
C ALA A 5 7.16 -1.47 33.72
N SER A 6 8.13 -2.32 34.08
CA SER A 6 9.26 -2.67 33.21
C SER A 6 8.88 -3.62 32.06
N LYS A 7 7.85 -4.45 32.23
CA LYS A 7 7.32 -5.31 31.16
C LYS A 7 6.45 -4.52 30.19
N GLU A 8 5.62 -3.62 30.71
CA GLU A 8 4.77 -2.72 29.93
C GLU A 8 5.62 -1.80 29.04
N SER A 9 6.61 -1.11 29.61
CA SER A 9 7.55 -0.27 28.84
C SER A 9 8.35 -1.04 27.78
N ARG A 10 8.68 -2.32 28.02
CA ARG A 10 9.35 -3.16 27.01
C ARG A 10 8.40 -3.54 25.86
N SER A 11 7.15 -3.82 26.17
CA SER A 11 6.10 -4.09 25.18
C SER A 11 5.79 -2.84 24.35
N GLU A 12 5.72 -1.67 24.97
CA GLU A 12 5.53 -0.39 24.28
C GLU A 12 6.68 -0.08 23.33
N ARG A 13 7.93 -0.28 23.76
CA ARG A 13 9.11 -0.13 22.90
C ARG A 13 9.08 -1.10 21.72
N ALA A 14 8.79 -2.38 21.97
CA ALA A 14 8.67 -3.38 20.91
C ALA A 14 7.58 -3.02 19.89
N ARG A 15 6.44 -2.48 20.36
CA ARG A 15 5.37 -1.98 19.49
C ARG A 15 5.83 -0.77 18.67
N SER A 16 6.51 0.19 19.28
CA SER A 16 7.07 1.35 18.57
C SER A 16 8.04 0.93 17.48
N GLU A 17 8.98 0.02 17.80
CA GLU A 17 9.94 -0.51 16.83
C GLU A 17 9.26 -1.26 15.67
N ALA A 18 8.17 -1.99 15.94
CA ALA A 18 7.40 -2.66 14.90
C ALA A 18 6.72 -1.65 13.95
N ILE A 19 6.16 -0.57 14.50
CA ILE A 19 5.58 0.52 13.72
C ILE A 19 6.66 1.18 12.85
N ASP A 20 7.83 1.50 13.41
CA ASP A 20 8.93 2.13 12.67
C ASP A 20 9.42 1.24 11.52
N LYS A 21 9.51 -0.07 11.74
CA LYS A 21 9.84 -1.04 10.69
C LYS A 21 8.80 -1.04 9.57
N GLN A 22 7.52 -1.01 9.91
CA GLN A 22 6.43 -0.96 8.93
C GLN A 22 6.47 0.36 8.12
N ILE A 23 6.67 1.50 8.78
CA ILE A 23 6.81 2.79 8.11
C ILE A 23 7.99 2.78 7.14
N GLN A 24 9.13 2.21 7.54
CA GLN A 24 10.29 2.08 6.65
C GLN A 24 10.02 1.16 5.46
N SER A 25 9.34 0.02 5.65
CA SER A 25 8.99 -0.87 4.54
C SER A 25 8.01 -0.20 3.57
N ASP A 26 7.00 0.50 4.09
CA ASP A 26 6.01 1.20 3.29
C ASP A 26 6.65 2.37 2.52
N SER A 27 7.56 3.12 3.14
CA SER A 27 8.33 4.17 2.47
C SER A 27 9.16 3.61 1.30
N LYS A 28 9.82 2.46 1.49
CA LYS A 28 10.57 1.79 0.40
C LYS A 28 9.64 1.31 -0.72
N ARG A 29 8.46 0.80 -0.39
CA ARG A 29 7.45 0.39 -1.39
C ARG A 29 6.93 1.59 -2.16
N TYR A 30 6.57 2.67 -1.47
CA TYR A 30 6.04 3.90 -2.07
C TYR A 30 7.05 4.55 -3.02
N LYS A 31 8.34 4.56 -2.67
CA LYS A 31 9.42 5.05 -3.55
C LYS A 31 9.58 4.24 -4.85
N LYS A 32 9.19 2.96 -4.84
CA LYS A 32 9.23 2.08 -6.02
C LYS A 32 7.94 2.13 -6.83
N GLU A 33 6.88 2.74 -6.30
CA GLU A 33 5.59 2.83 -6.95
C GLU A 33 5.57 4.01 -7.94
N CYS A 34 5.22 3.74 -9.21
CA CYS A 34 5.03 4.79 -10.21
C CYS A 34 3.55 5.19 -10.24
N LYS A 35 3.26 6.44 -9.88
CA LYS A 35 1.90 7.00 -9.92
C LYS A 35 1.67 7.77 -11.21
N ILE A 36 0.66 7.35 -11.97
CA ILE A 36 0.32 7.93 -13.27
C ILE A 36 -1.05 8.59 -13.17
N LEU A 37 -1.14 9.87 -13.55
CA LEU A 37 -2.40 10.60 -13.69
C LEU A 37 -2.77 10.69 -15.17
N LEU A 38 -3.92 10.13 -15.54
CA LEU A 38 -4.46 10.20 -16.91
C LEU A 38 -5.48 11.33 -16.99
N LEU A 39 -5.21 12.34 -17.84
CA LEU A 39 -6.09 13.49 -18.09
C LEU A 39 -6.70 13.43 -19.49
N GLY A 40 -7.88 14.02 -19.65
CA GLY A 40 -8.58 14.11 -20.94
C GLY A 40 -10.06 14.45 -20.78
N SER A 41 -10.70 14.84 -21.88
CA SER A 41 -12.13 15.13 -21.97
C SER A 41 -13.02 13.96 -21.53
N GLY A 42 -14.32 14.21 -21.28
CA GLY A 42 -15.32 13.14 -21.21
C GLY A 42 -15.18 12.21 -22.41
N GLU A 43 -15.31 10.90 -22.19
CA GLU A 43 -15.28 9.85 -23.23
C GLU A 43 -13.94 9.65 -23.98
N SER A 44 -12.86 10.34 -23.58
CA SER A 44 -11.53 10.20 -24.20
C SER A 44 -10.83 8.83 -23.99
N GLY A 45 -11.55 7.80 -23.55
CA GLY A 45 -11.02 6.44 -23.41
C GLY A 45 -10.10 6.19 -22.20
N LYS A 46 -10.01 7.10 -21.23
CA LYS A 46 -9.18 6.93 -20.01
C LYS A 46 -9.46 5.60 -19.29
N SER A 47 -10.74 5.27 -19.11
CA SER A 47 -11.16 4.00 -18.49
C SER A 47 -10.76 2.78 -19.33
N THR A 48 -10.75 2.90 -20.65
CA THR A 48 -10.32 1.83 -21.57
C THR A 48 -8.83 1.55 -21.40
N ILE A 49 -7.99 2.58 -21.28
CA ILE A 49 -6.54 2.43 -21.04
C ILE A 49 -6.30 1.68 -19.72
N VAL A 50 -6.98 2.07 -18.65
CA VAL A 50 -6.84 1.40 -17.34
C VAL A 50 -7.31 -0.06 -17.40
N LYS A 51 -8.42 -0.34 -18.11
CA LYS A 51 -8.88 -1.73 -18.33
C LYS A 51 -7.85 -2.57 -19.08
N GLN A 52 -7.23 -2.03 -20.13
CA GLN A 52 -6.20 -2.74 -20.88
C GLN A 52 -4.95 -3.00 -20.05
N MET A 53 -4.51 -2.04 -19.23
CA MET A 53 -3.40 -2.24 -18.29
C MET A 53 -3.68 -3.40 -17.33
N LYS A 54 -4.92 -3.53 -16.83
CA LYS A 54 -5.31 -4.66 -15.99
C LYS A 54 -5.29 -6.00 -16.75
N ILE A 55 -5.73 -6.02 -18.01
CA ILE A 55 -5.69 -7.24 -18.85
C ILE A 55 -4.25 -7.71 -19.08
N ILE A 56 -3.35 -6.80 -19.44
CA ILE A 56 -1.97 -7.15 -19.80
C ILE A 56 -1.12 -7.49 -18.57
N HIS A 57 -1.36 -6.86 -17.41
CA HIS A 57 -0.47 -6.95 -16.25
C HIS A 57 -1.05 -7.62 -15.01
N GLN A 58 -2.36 -7.84 -14.92
CA GLN A 58 -3.03 -8.40 -13.72
C GLN A 58 -3.92 -9.61 -14.02
N GLY A 59 -3.73 -10.26 -15.17
CA GLY A 59 -4.46 -11.50 -15.50
C GLY A 59 -5.92 -11.29 -15.89
N GLY A 60 -6.33 -10.08 -16.27
CA GLY A 60 -7.69 -9.80 -16.74
C GLY A 60 -8.68 -9.46 -15.63
N PHE A 61 -9.96 -9.62 -15.95
CA PHE A 61 -11.06 -9.45 -15.01
C PHE A 61 -11.65 -10.84 -14.73
N GLU A 62 -11.85 -11.16 -13.46
CA GLU A 62 -12.69 -12.30 -13.10
C GLU A 62 -14.10 -12.05 -13.65
N GLU A 63 -14.68 -13.09 -14.25
CA GLU A 63 -16.06 -13.10 -14.70
C GLU A 63 -16.95 -13.17 -13.44
N ARG A 64 -17.16 -12.02 -12.80
CA ARG A 64 -18.25 -11.85 -11.85
C ARG A 64 -19.43 -11.27 -12.62
N GLU A 65 -20.42 -12.14 -12.82
CA GLU A 65 -21.78 -11.78 -13.27
C GLU A 65 -22.37 -10.65 -12.42
#